data_AF-A0A834AYL9-F1
#
_entry.id   AF-A0A834AYL9-F1
#
_cell.length_a   1.000
_cell.length_b   1.000
_cell.length_c   1.000
_cell.angle_alpha   90.00
_cell.angle_beta   90.00
_cell.angle_gamma   90.00
#
_symmetry.space_group_name_H-M   'P 1'
#
loop_
_entity.id
_entity.type
_entity.pdbx_description
1 polymer ?
#
loop_
_entity_poly.entity_id
_entity_poly.type
_entity_poly.pdbx_seq_one_letter_code
_entity_poly.pdbx_strand_id
1 'polypeptide(L)'
;MGSGPSSYRPKAIYLDIDGRIQKVVFSKYCNSSDIMDLFCIATGLPRNTTISLLTTDDAMVSIDPTMPANSERTPYKVRPVAVKQLSGKALPPS
;
A
#
# COMPACT_ATOMS: atom_id res chain seq x y z
N MET A 1 -5.35 -36.34 8.73
CA MET A 1 -5.47 -34.90 8.99
C MET A 1 -5.63 -34.21 7.65
N GLY A 2 -6.72 -33.46 7.47
CA GLY A 2 -7.09 -32.90 6.18
C GLY A 2 -6.18 -31.77 5.72
N SER A 3 -5.75 -31.83 4.47
CA SER A 3 -5.15 -30.71 3.77
C SER A 3 -5.75 -30.65 2.37
N GLY A 4 -7.05 -30.38 2.31
CA GLY A 4 -7.63 -29.84 1.08
C GLY A 4 -6.95 -28.49 0.81
N PRO A 5 -6.61 -28.16 -0.45
CA PRO A 5 -6.04 -26.85 -0.74
C PRO A 5 -7.04 -25.82 -0.24
N SER A 6 -6.69 -25.04 0.79
CA SER A 6 -7.53 -23.93 1.19
C SER A 6 -7.73 -23.10 -0.08
N SER A 7 -8.98 -22.87 -0.49
CA SER A 7 -9.33 -22.07 -1.67
C SER A 7 -9.01 -20.58 -1.45
N TYR A 8 -7.82 -20.30 -0.92
CA TYR A 8 -7.33 -18.98 -0.66
C TYR A 8 -7.06 -18.32 -2.00
N ARG A 9 -7.88 -17.33 -2.34
CA ARG A 9 -7.62 -16.43 -3.45
C ARG A 9 -6.87 -15.23 -2.89
N PRO A 10 -5.62 -15.00 -3.32
CA PRO A 10 -4.89 -13.79 -2.98
C PRO A 10 -5.71 -12.55 -3.34
N LYS A 11 -5.62 -11.53 -2.50
CA LYS A 11 -6.31 -10.26 -2.73
C LYS A 11 -5.45 -9.40 -3.64
N ALA A 12 -6.06 -8.88 -4.70
CA ALA A 12 -5.42 -7.93 -5.60
C ALA A 12 -5.96 -6.53 -5.32
N ILE A 13 -5.05 -5.57 -5.18
CA ILE A 13 -5.34 -4.14 -5.07
C ILE A 13 -4.64 -3.43 -6.23
N TYR A 14 -5.38 -2.54 -6.88
CA TYR A 14 -4.89 -1.70 -7.98
C TYR A 14 -4.61 -0.30 -7.44
N LEU A 15 -3.40 0.20 -7.71
CA LEU A 15 -2.92 1.51 -7.30
C LEU A 15 -2.74 2.39 -8.53
N ASP A 16 -3.20 3.63 -8.45
CA ASP A 16 -2.89 4.67 -9.43
C ASP A 16 -1.69 5.49 -8.92
N ILE A 17 -0.62 5.46 -9.70
CA ILE A 17 0.64 6.13 -9.42
C ILE A 17 0.96 6.97 -10.65
N ASP A 18 0.66 8.26 -10.57
CA ASP A 18 0.92 9.24 -11.65
C ASP A 18 0.33 8.80 -13.00
N GLY A 19 -0.91 8.31 -12.99
CA GLY A 19 -1.61 7.83 -14.18
C GLY A 19 -1.22 6.41 -14.63
N ARG A 20 -0.33 5.74 -13.88
CA ARG A 20 0.04 4.34 -14.11
C ARG A 20 -0.64 3.42 -13.10
N ILE A 21 -1.37 2.44 -13.62
CA ILE A 21 -2.03 1.44 -12.80
C ILE A 21 -1.05 0.32 -12.46
N GLN A 22 -0.85 0.07 -11.17
CA GLN A 22 -0.06 -1.05 -10.67
C GLN A 22 -0.91 -2.01 -9.84
N LYS A 23 -0.71 -3.30 -10.05
CA LYS A 23 -1.41 -4.36 -9.34
C LYS A 23 -0.51 -4.94 -8.25
N VAL A 24 -0.95 -4.83 -7.00
CA VAL A 24 -0.32 -5.45 -5.84
C VAL A 24 -1.18 -6.61 -5.37
N VAL A 25 -0.56 -7.78 -5.18
CA VAL A 25 -1.24 -9.00 -4.73
C VAL A 25 -0.66 -9.43 -3.40
N PHE A 26 -1.53 -9.66 -2.41
CA PHE A 26 -1.10 -10.09 -1.08
C PHE A 26 -1.96 -11.22 -0.50
N SER A 27 -1.40 -11.89 0.50
CA SER A 27 -2.03 -13.02 1.19
C SER A 27 -2.79 -12.56 2.44
N LYS A 28 -3.67 -13.41 2.99
CA LYS A 28 -4.36 -13.16 4.27
C LYS A 28 -3.41 -13.13 5.47
N TYR A 29 -2.17 -13.59 5.26
CA TYR A 29 -1.14 -13.60 6.29
C TYR A 29 -0.34 -12.30 6.34
N CYS A 30 -0.50 -11.43 5.33
CA CYS A 30 0.10 -10.10 5.34
C CYS A 30 -0.63 -9.23 6.36
N ASN A 31 0.12 -8.60 7.27
CA ASN A 31 -0.41 -7.59 8.17
C ASN A 31 -0.36 -6.20 7.51
N SER A 32 -0.89 -5.17 8.18
CA SER A 32 -0.87 -3.78 7.65
C SER A 32 0.53 -3.27 7.30
N SER A 33 1.57 -3.62 8.07
CA SER A 33 2.95 -3.22 7.80
C SER A 33 3.50 -3.90 6.55
N ASP A 34 3.21 -5.19 6.35
CA ASP A 34 3.61 -5.90 5.13
C ASP A 34 2.92 -5.31 3.89
N ILE A 35 1.63 -4.97 4.00
CA ILE A 35 0.85 -4.36 2.91
C ILE A 35 1.40 -2.97 2.58
N MET A 36 1.66 -2.16 3.61
CA MET A 36 2.28 -0.84 3.46
C MET A 36 3.61 -0.93 2.74
N ASP A 37 4.42 -1.93 3.09
CA ASP A 37 5.70 -2.18 2.47
C ASP A 37 5.60 -2.50 1.00
N LEU A 38 4.68 -3.40 0.65
CA LEU A 38 4.39 -3.78 -0.73
C LEU A 38 3.92 -2.57 -1.55
N PHE A 39 3.11 -1.70 -0.97
CA PHE A 39 2.67 -0.47 -1.63
C PHE A 39 3.82 0.52 -1.83
N CYS A 40 4.71 0.71 -0.85
CA CYS A 40 5.92 1.51 -1.01
C CYS A 40 6.82 0.96 -2.13
N ILE A 41 7.03 -0.35 -2.18
CA ILE A 41 7.81 -1.01 -3.25
C ILE A 41 7.17 -0.78 -4.62
N ALA A 42 5.86 -1.02 -4.75
CA ALA A 42 5.15 -0.83 -6.01
C ALA A 42 5.21 0.64 -6.46
N THR A 43 5.04 1.58 -5.53
CA THR A 43 5.05 3.02 -5.83
C THR A 43 6.44 3.59 -6.12
N GLY A 44 7.51 2.82 -5.89
CA GLY A 44 8.88 3.31 -5.99
C GLY A 44 9.26 4.27 -4.88
N LEU A 45 8.46 4.36 -3.82
CA LEU A 45 8.73 5.22 -2.67
C LEU A 45 9.65 4.51 -1.66
N PRO A 46 10.48 5.25 -0.92
CA PRO A 46 11.21 4.70 0.20
C PRO A 46 10.28 4.03 1.22
N ARG A 47 10.64 2.85 1.74
CA ARG A 47 9.83 2.08 2.72
C ARG A 47 9.52 2.86 4.02
N ASN A 48 10.29 3.90 4.34
CA ASN A 48 10.04 4.80 5.47
C ASN A 48 9.04 5.93 5.17
N THR A 49 8.46 5.95 3.96
CA THR A 49 7.43 6.90 3.56
C THR A 49 6.09 6.46 4.10
N THR A 50 5.40 7.34 4.82
CA THR A 50 3.99 7.19 5.12
C THR A 50 3.17 7.65 3.92
N ILE A 51 2.45 6.72 3.31
CA ILE A 51 1.47 6.96 2.26
C ILE A 51 0.05 6.92 2.81
N SER A 52 -0.87 7.58 2.11
CA SER A 52 -2.31 7.44 2.26
C SER A 52 -2.90 6.93 0.95
N LEU A 53 -3.92 6.09 1.09
CA LEU A 53 -4.72 5.62 -0.04
C LEU A 53 -6.03 6.38 -0.10
N LEU A 54 -6.39 6.76 -1.31
CA LEU A 54 -7.62 7.46 -1.61
C LEU A 54 -8.39 6.70 -2.68
N THR A 55 -9.70 6.66 -2.57
CA THR A 55 -10.59 6.22 -3.67
C THR A 55 -10.59 7.23 -4.81
N THR A 56 -11.27 6.90 -5.91
CA THR A 56 -11.51 7.81 -7.03
C THR A 56 -12.23 9.10 -6.60
N ASP A 57 -13.11 8.99 -5.61
CA ASP A 57 -13.89 10.07 -5.00
C ASP A 57 -13.14 10.77 -3.84
N ASP A 58 -11.82 10.54 -3.73
CA ASP A 58 -10.94 11.13 -2.73
C ASP A 58 -11.31 10.81 -1.26
N ALA A 59 -12.10 9.74 -1.03
CA ALA A 59 -12.30 9.18 0.31
C ALA A 59 -11.08 8.35 0.75
N MET A 60 -10.66 8.52 2.01
CA MET A 60 -9.50 7.80 2.57
C MET A 60 -9.82 6.32 2.81
N VAL A 61 -8.85 5.47 2.50
CA VAL A 61 -8.91 4.03 2.73
C VAL A 61 -7.79 3.63 3.70
N SER A 62 -8.15 2.94 4.77
CA SER A 62 -7.18 2.36 5.71
C SER A 62 -6.33 1.29 5.03
N ILE A 63 -5.04 1.27 5.36
CA ILE A 63 -4.09 0.28 4.85
C ILE A 63 -4.03 -0.89 5.82
N ASP A 64 -4.89 -1.88 5.57
CA ASP A 64 -4.98 -3.08 6.37
C ASP A 64 -5.59 -4.24 5.55
N PRO A 65 -5.51 -5.49 6.03
CA PRO A 65 -5.98 -6.65 5.26
C PRO A 65 -7.48 -6.61 4.92
N THR A 66 -8.29 -5.86 5.69
CA THR A 66 -9.73 -5.73 5.50
C THR A 66 -10.13 -4.71 4.44
N MET A 67 -9.19 -3.87 3.98
CA MET A 67 -9.42 -2.81 2.99
C MET A 67 -10.22 -3.31 1.77
N PRO A 68 -11.19 -2.59 1.21
CA PRO A 68 -12.00 -3.13 0.13
C PRO A 68 -11.16 -3.53 -1.09
N ALA A 69 -11.54 -4.60 -1.78
CA ALA A 69 -10.95 -4.92 -3.07
C ALA A 69 -11.43 -3.91 -4.13
N ASN A 70 -10.59 -3.63 -5.12
CA ASN A 70 -10.90 -2.71 -6.20
C ASN A 70 -10.52 -3.30 -7.57
N SER A 71 -10.53 -2.48 -8.62
CA SER A 71 -10.27 -2.91 -10.00
C SER A 71 -9.38 -1.90 -10.74
N GLU A 72 -8.91 -2.26 -11.94
CA GLU A 72 -8.18 -1.35 -12.84
C GLU A 72 -9.01 -0.10 -13.20
N ARG A 73 -10.34 -0.19 -13.15
CA ARG A 73 -11.25 0.93 -13.43
C ARG A 73 -11.46 1.85 -12.22
N THR A 74 -11.17 1.35 -11.02
CA THR A 74 -11.36 2.06 -9.75
C THR A 74 -10.11 1.93 -8.87
N PRO A 75 -8.93 2.32 -9.39
CA PRO A 75 -7.68 2.18 -8.65
C PRO A 75 -7.68 3.11 -7.43
N TYR A 76 -6.95 2.73 -6.38
CA TYR A 76 -6.70 3.65 -5.27
C TYR A 76 -5.57 4.60 -5.64
N LYS A 77 -5.77 5.90 -5.48
CA LYS A 77 -4.72 6.90 -5.64
C LYS A 77 -3.77 6.81 -4.45
N VAL A 78 -2.48 6.78 -4.71
CA VAL A 78 -1.45 6.82 -3.67
C VAL A 78 -0.97 8.24 -3.47
N ARG A 79 -0.99 8.73 -2.21
CA ARG A 79 -0.39 10.02 -1.85
C ARG A 79 0.65 9.86 -0.74
N PRO A 80 1.90 10.27 -0.95
CA PRO A 80 2.85 10.45 0.15
C PRO A 80 2.33 11.53 1.11
N VAL A 81 2.31 11.23 2.41
CA VAL A 81 1.85 12.17 3.45
C VAL A 81 3.02 12.74 4.25
N ALA A 82 3.99 11.88 4.60
CA ALA A 82 5.21 12.30 5.26
C ALA A 82 6.30 11.25 5.07
N VAL A 83 7.55 11.67 4.93
CA VAL A 83 8.68 10.76 5.16
C VAL A 83 8.81 10.67 6.68
N LYS A 84 8.81 9.46 7.25
CA LYS A 84 9.15 9.29 8.66
C LYS A 84 10.60 9.73 8.81
N GLN A 85 10.80 11.00 9.19
CA GLN A 85 12.11 11.57 9.49
C GLN A 85 12.67 10.75 10.65
N LEU A 86 13.47 9.73 10.32
CA LEU A 86 14.32 9.09 11.29
C LEU A 86 15.36 10.16 11.64
N SER A 87 15.18 10.82 12.78
CA SER A 87 16.02 11.92 13.25
C SER A 87 17.51 11.55 13.21
N GLY A 88 18.16 11.83 12.08
CA GLY A 88 19.60 11.98 11.95
C GLY A 88 19.87 13.48 11.93
N LYS A 89 20.11 14.04 13.11
CA LYS A 89 20.63 15.39 13.40
C LYS A 89 21.14 16.11 12.15
N ALA A 90 20.31 16.96 11.54
CA ALA A 90 20.80 17.97 10.63
C ALA A 90 21.54 19.01 11.48
N LEU A 91 22.87 18.98 11.47
CA LEU A 91 23.68 20.08 11.99
C LEU A 91 23.40 21.31 11.13
N PRO A 92 23.08 22.47 11.71
CA PRO A 92 23.03 23.71 10.94
C PRO A 92 24.44 24.03 10.42
N PRO A 93 24.58 24.59 9.20
CA PRO A 93 25.87 25.05 8.71
C PRO A 93 26.39 26.18 9.60
N SER A 94 27.70 26.10 9.86
CA SER A 94 28.50 26.97 10.75
C SER A 94 28.33 28.46 10.52
#